data_AF-A0A5J5ESY3-F1
#
_entry.id   AF-A0A5J5ESY3-F1
#
_cell.length_a   1.000
_cell.length_b   1.000
_cell.length_c   1.000
_cell.angle_alpha   90.00
_cell.angle_beta   90.00
_cell.angle_gamma   90.00
#
_symmetry.space_group_name_H-M   'P 1'
#
loop_
_entity.id
_entity.type
_entity.pdbx_description
1 polymer ?
#
loop_
_entity_poly.entity_id
_entity_poly.type
_entity_poly.pdbx_seq_one_letter_code
_entity_poly.pdbx_strand_id
1 'polypeptide(L)'
;MQAFTPLTAFNGRLPLSTAYVYTKQEIYGFLNAVVANPGNYGVPDANRQHLAMLRDNIVALGVPDGALYIRDTPRQQLLRQQGVVALSPTNAIPWVAKQERYFLMFDLLGVFLSLCGPAPANATARNYHLPLVAVYARWCGTLAASKGKTPTVAQITWGVVGGATHSFLGASAQGYDNGGNWPNLVKQTRFNYVNGGGLLHPPWGAFNDSPKIHADGAAGTHFGNCGETYPFLYILTQNSTFTRGNAQGIAVKVAKCTPRTPQTPYDAAFGSTLWDTARMHPCDNCAELINTNGGTLANFQL
;
A
#
# COMPACT_ATOMS: atom_id res chain seq x y z
N MET A 1 -29.20 5.94 -4.17
CA MET A 1 -28.03 5.13 -3.76
C MET A 1 -27.23 5.93 -2.76
N GLN A 2 -27.01 5.42 -1.54
CA GLN A 2 -26.16 6.08 -0.55
C GLN A 2 -24.71 6.03 -1.04
N ALA A 3 -24.15 7.17 -1.45
CA ALA A 3 -22.86 7.26 -2.14
C ALA A 3 -21.67 6.62 -1.39
N PHE A 4 -21.81 6.42 -0.08
CA PHE A 4 -20.76 5.90 0.82
C PHE A 4 -21.03 4.50 1.38
N THR A 5 -22.09 3.81 0.96
CA THR A 5 -22.30 2.42 1.40
C THR A 5 -21.18 1.53 0.87
N PRO A 6 -20.36 0.91 1.73
CA PRO A 6 -19.21 0.13 1.27
C PRO A 6 -19.63 -1.10 0.46
N LEU A 7 -18.94 -1.33 -0.65
CA LEU A 7 -19.11 -2.54 -1.44
C LEU A 7 -18.33 -3.72 -0.84
N THR A 8 -18.60 -4.91 -1.37
CA THR A 8 -17.81 -6.12 -1.11
C THR A 8 -16.68 -6.21 -2.15
N ALA A 9 -15.44 -6.28 -1.67
CA ALA A 9 -14.25 -6.38 -2.51
C ALA A 9 -13.89 -7.82 -2.86
N PHE A 10 -12.93 -7.95 -3.79
CA PHE A 10 -12.26 -9.19 -4.16
C PHE A 10 -13.24 -10.29 -4.57
N ASN A 11 -13.95 -10.03 -5.67
CA ASN A 11 -14.95 -10.92 -6.25
C ASN A 11 -16.07 -11.31 -5.25
N GLY A 12 -16.54 -10.33 -4.46
CA GLY A 12 -17.63 -10.53 -3.52
C GLY A 12 -17.27 -11.30 -2.25
N ARG A 13 -15.97 -11.42 -1.91
CA ARG A 13 -15.51 -12.20 -0.76
C ARG A 13 -15.09 -11.40 0.46
N LEU A 14 -14.81 -10.11 0.32
CA LEU A 14 -14.39 -9.25 1.43
C LEU A 14 -15.36 -8.09 1.63
N PRO A 15 -16.37 -8.20 2.52
CA PRO A 15 -17.28 -7.09 2.80
C PRO A 15 -16.49 -5.96 3.50
N LEU A 16 -16.29 -4.83 2.83
CA LEU A 16 -15.39 -3.77 3.34
C LEU A 16 -15.88 -3.19 4.68
N SER A 17 -17.19 -3.23 4.92
CA SER A 17 -17.81 -2.82 6.19
C SER A 17 -17.27 -3.61 7.40
N THR A 18 -17.31 -4.94 7.33
CA THR A 18 -16.87 -5.82 8.43
C THR A 18 -15.38 -6.07 8.41
N ALA A 19 -14.76 -6.13 7.23
CA ALA A 19 -13.32 -6.25 7.05
C ALA A 19 -12.55 -5.14 7.79
N TYR A 20 -13.12 -3.93 7.85
CA TYR A 20 -12.51 -2.80 8.54
C TYR A 20 -12.18 -3.08 10.01
N VAL A 21 -12.96 -3.92 10.70
CA VAL A 21 -12.74 -4.22 12.12
C VAL A 21 -12.08 -5.57 12.39
N TYR A 22 -11.57 -6.24 11.34
CA TYR A 22 -10.90 -7.53 11.50
C TYR A 22 -9.79 -7.46 12.54
N THR A 23 -9.81 -8.45 13.42
CA THR A 23 -8.73 -8.82 14.30
C THR A 23 -7.54 -9.35 13.49
N LYS A 24 -6.37 -9.41 14.14
CA LYS A 24 -5.17 -10.01 13.52
C LYS A 24 -5.43 -11.43 13.00
N GLN A 25 -6.18 -12.24 13.75
CA GLN A 25 -6.51 -13.61 13.35
C GLN A 25 -7.40 -13.65 12.11
N GLU A 26 -8.41 -12.77 12.02
CA GLU A 26 -9.29 -12.67 10.84
C GLU A 26 -8.52 -12.17 9.61
N ILE A 27 -7.60 -11.21 9.78
CA ILE A 27 -6.70 -10.76 8.71
C ILE A 27 -5.90 -11.96 8.19
N TYR A 28 -5.26 -12.73 9.07
CA TYR A 28 -4.48 -13.90 8.66
C TYR A 28 -5.34 -14.99 8.04
N GLY A 29 -6.55 -15.22 8.57
CA GLY A 29 -7.54 -16.11 7.99
C GLY A 29 -7.89 -15.71 6.55
N PHE A 30 -8.11 -14.42 6.30
CA PHE A 30 -8.34 -13.89 4.97
C PHE A 30 -7.15 -14.12 4.04
N LEU A 31 -5.92 -13.78 4.46
CA LEU A 31 -4.71 -14.00 3.64
C LEU A 31 -4.55 -15.49 3.27
N ASN A 32 -4.78 -16.39 4.24
CA ASN A 32 -4.75 -17.83 4.01
C ASN A 32 -5.80 -18.29 3.00
N ALA A 33 -7.03 -17.76 3.10
CA ALA A 33 -8.12 -18.12 2.20
C ALA A 33 -7.84 -17.68 0.75
N VAL A 34 -7.23 -16.51 0.55
CA VAL A 34 -6.80 -16.02 -0.76
C VAL A 34 -5.71 -16.92 -1.35
N VAL A 35 -4.69 -17.30 -0.56
CA VAL A 35 -3.62 -18.21 -1.03
C VAL A 35 -4.17 -19.60 -1.38
N ALA A 36 -5.12 -20.10 -0.59
CA ALA A 36 -5.74 -21.40 -0.80
C ALA A 36 -6.62 -21.43 -2.06
N ASN A 37 -7.30 -20.33 -2.38
CA ASN A 37 -8.25 -20.26 -3.50
C ASN A 37 -8.20 -18.90 -4.23
N PRO A 38 -7.09 -18.53 -4.87
CA PRO A 38 -6.86 -17.19 -5.43
C PRO A 38 -7.93 -16.78 -6.46
N GLY A 39 -8.40 -17.72 -7.30
CA GLY A 39 -9.47 -17.47 -8.27
C GLY A 39 -10.78 -16.99 -7.64
N ASN A 40 -11.10 -17.42 -6.41
CA ASN A 40 -12.30 -16.94 -5.69
C ASN A 40 -12.24 -15.45 -5.34
N TYR A 41 -11.05 -14.86 -5.36
CA TYR A 41 -10.78 -13.45 -5.04
C TYR A 41 -10.37 -12.64 -6.28
N GLY A 42 -10.51 -13.23 -7.46
CA GLY A 42 -10.16 -12.65 -8.76
C GLY A 42 -8.66 -12.66 -9.09
N VAL A 43 -7.88 -13.44 -8.35
CA VAL A 43 -6.43 -13.58 -8.60
C VAL A 43 -6.17 -14.78 -9.53
N PRO A 44 -5.38 -14.64 -10.60
CA PRO A 44 -4.94 -15.77 -11.41
C PRO A 44 -4.14 -16.79 -10.58
N ASP A 45 -4.38 -18.09 -10.80
CA ASP A 45 -3.66 -19.16 -10.10
C ASP A 45 -2.14 -19.09 -10.28
N ALA A 46 -1.67 -18.54 -11.41
CA ALA A 46 -0.25 -18.31 -11.68
C ALA A 46 0.44 -17.41 -10.63
N ASN A 47 -0.32 -16.59 -9.90
CA ASN A 47 0.18 -15.70 -8.84
C ASN A 47 0.13 -16.33 -7.44
N ARG A 48 -0.34 -17.58 -7.29
CA ARG A 48 -0.53 -18.24 -6.00
C ARG A 48 0.75 -18.31 -5.17
N GLN A 49 1.88 -18.69 -5.78
CA GLN A 49 3.17 -18.75 -5.09
C GLN A 49 3.61 -17.38 -4.58
N HIS A 50 3.28 -16.33 -5.35
CA HIS A 50 3.59 -14.96 -4.96
C HIS A 50 2.74 -14.51 -3.76
N LEU A 51 1.44 -14.82 -3.78
CA LEU A 51 0.56 -14.59 -2.62
C LEU A 51 1.05 -15.37 -1.39
N ALA A 52 1.45 -16.63 -1.55
CA ALA A 52 1.96 -17.45 -0.44
C ALA A 52 3.19 -16.81 0.20
N MET A 53 4.15 -16.39 -0.62
CA MET A 53 5.36 -15.69 -0.17
C MET A 53 5.06 -14.39 0.57
N LEU A 54 4.15 -13.55 0.03
CA LEU A 54 3.75 -12.31 0.71
C LEU A 54 3.08 -12.61 2.05
N ARG A 55 2.15 -13.56 2.08
CA ARG A 55 1.45 -14.02 3.30
C ARG A 55 2.45 -14.53 4.33
N ASP A 56 3.38 -15.41 3.94
CA ASP A 56 4.37 -16.01 4.84
C ASP A 56 5.25 -14.93 5.49
N ASN A 57 5.71 -13.96 4.71
CA ASN A 57 6.50 -12.84 5.24
C ASN A 57 5.68 -11.93 6.16
N ILE A 58 4.42 -11.63 5.82
CA ILE A 58 3.52 -10.85 6.69
C ILE A 58 3.33 -11.57 8.05
N VAL A 59 3.08 -12.87 8.02
CA VAL A 59 2.91 -13.68 9.24
C VAL A 59 4.20 -13.71 10.06
N ALA A 60 5.33 -13.96 9.41
CA ALA A 60 6.63 -14.06 10.07
C ALA A 60 7.13 -12.72 10.65
N LEU A 61 6.69 -11.59 10.12
CA LEU A 61 6.95 -10.25 10.68
C LEU A 61 5.90 -9.81 11.72
N GLY A 62 4.85 -10.60 11.93
CA GLY A 62 3.74 -10.23 12.80
C GLY A 62 4.06 -10.32 14.29
N VAL A 63 3.64 -9.34 15.09
CA VAL A 63 3.85 -9.32 16.55
C VAL A 63 2.84 -10.17 17.34
N PRO A 64 3.18 -10.76 18.50
CA PRO A 64 4.48 -10.70 19.15
C PRO A 64 5.44 -11.83 18.73
N ASP A 65 4.93 -12.89 18.09
CA ASP A 65 5.64 -14.17 17.98
C ASP A 65 6.14 -14.51 16.56
N GLY A 66 6.05 -13.57 15.62
CA GLY A 66 6.52 -13.77 14.26
C GLY A 66 8.01 -14.10 14.24
N ALA A 67 8.40 -15.18 13.56
CA ALA A 67 9.77 -15.68 13.57
C ALA A 67 10.81 -14.64 13.13
N LEU A 68 10.51 -13.84 12.10
CA LEU A 68 11.40 -12.76 11.64
C LEU A 68 11.38 -11.56 12.60
N TYR A 69 10.23 -11.27 13.21
CA TYR A 69 10.11 -10.19 14.19
C TYR A 69 10.95 -10.46 15.45
N ILE A 70 10.92 -11.68 15.98
CA ILE A 70 11.66 -12.03 17.21
C ILE A 70 13.15 -12.26 16.99
N ARG A 71 13.54 -12.74 15.79
CA ARG A 71 14.93 -13.04 15.44
C ARG A 71 15.81 -11.79 15.42
N ASP A 72 15.24 -10.70 14.91
CA ASP A 72 15.99 -9.50 14.59
C ASP A 72 16.12 -8.57 15.82
N THR A 73 17.30 -8.01 16.07
CA THR A 73 17.54 -7.00 17.12
C THR A 73 17.92 -5.66 16.47
N PRO A 74 17.27 -4.53 16.83
CA PRO A 74 16.00 -4.47 17.58
C PRO A 74 14.88 -5.20 16.82
N ARG A 75 13.85 -5.67 17.54
CA ARG A 75 12.68 -6.35 16.94
C ARG A 75 11.94 -5.37 16.04
N GLN A 76 11.69 -5.75 14.79
CA GLN A 76 11.10 -4.86 13.79
C GLN A 76 10.24 -5.63 12.79
N GLN A 77 9.21 -4.97 12.25
CA GLN A 77 8.34 -5.52 11.20
C GLN A 77 8.89 -5.15 9.80
N LEU A 78 10.21 -5.32 9.68
CA LEU A 78 10.98 -5.04 8.48
C LEU A 78 11.58 -6.35 7.99
N LEU A 79 11.25 -6.76 6.77
CA LEU A 79 11.93 -7.88 6.12
C LEU A 79 13.37 -7.46 5.84
N ARG A 80 14.32 -8.03 6.58
CA ARG A 80 15.75 -7.83 6.37
C ARG A 80 16.25 -8.94 5.47
N GLN A 81 16.64 -8.60 4.24
CA GLN A 81 17.25 -9.58 3.36
C GLN A 81 18.74 -9.30 3.19
N GLN A 82 19.54 -9.69 4.18
CA GLN A 82 20.94 -10.03 3.91
C GLN A 82 20.97 -11.45 3.32
N GLY A 83 20.52 -11.60 2.07
CA GLY A 83 20.86 -12.77 1.22
C GLY A 83 19.91 -13.98 1.14
N VAL A 84 18.67 -13.99 1.65
CA VAL A 84 17.90 -15.26 1.78
C VAL A 84 16.47 -15.31 1.18
N VAL A 85 15.82 -14.19 0.86
CA VAL A 85 14.42 -14.20 0.34
C VAL A 85 14.36 -13.87 -1.15
N ALA A 86 14.45 -14.87 -2.02
CA ALA A 86 14.15 -14.63 -3.44
C ALA A 86 12.67 -14.20 -3.56
N LEU A 87 12.40 -12.91 -3.74
CA LEU A 87 11.06 -12.38 -4.01
C LEU A 87 10.56 -12.69 -5.43
N SER A 88 11.21 -13.64 -6.09
CA SER A 88 10.93 -14.04 -7.46
C SER A 88 10.48 -15.50 -7.48
N PRO A 89 9.18 -15.79 -7.33
CA PRO A 89 8.65 -17.03 -7.87
C PRO A 89 8.90 -17.06 -9.39
N THR A 90 8.80 -18.24 -10.00
CA THR A 90 9.04 -18.49 -11.43
C THR A 90 8.24 -17.59 -12.38
N ASN A 91 7.17 -16.95 -11.90
CA ASN A 91 6.46 -15.85 -12.57
C ASN A 91 6.77 -14.52 -11.88
N ALA A 92 7.60 -13.69 -12.52
CA ALA A 92 7.90 -12.36 -12.04
C ALA A 92 6.66 -11.47 -12.08
N ILE A 93 6.20 -10.99 -10.92
CA ILE A 93 5.37 -9.79 -10.86
C ILE A 93 6.34 -8.62 -11.03
N PRO A 94 6.32 -7.88 -12.16
CA PRO A 94 7.43 -6.98 -12.53
C PRO A 94 7.80 -5.96 -11.46
N TRP A 95 6.84 -5.53 -10.64
CA TRP A 95 7.10 -4.54 -9.57
C TRP A 95 7.71 -5.18 -8.34
N VAL A 96 7.48 -6.45 -8.07
CA VAL A 96 8.12 -7.17 -6.95
C VAL A 96 9.47 -7.76 -7.36
N ALA A 97 9.62 -8.16 -8.63
CA ALA A 97 10.83 -8.80 -9.15
C ALA A 97 12.03 -7.85 -9.27
N LYS A 98 11.81 -6.53 -9.35
CA LYS A 98 12.87 -5.52 -9.48
C LYS A 98 13.28 -4.85 -8.16
N GLN A 99 12.73 -5.30 -7.04
CA GLN A 99 12.89 -4.60 -5.76
C GLN A 99 13.98 -5.24 -4.89
N GLU A 100 14.81 -4.38 -4.31
CA GLU A 100 15.91 -4.69 -3.39
C GLU A 100 15.45 -5.23 -2.01
N ARG A 101 16.38 -5.20 -1.05
CA ARG A 101 16.54 -6.13 0.08
C ARG A 101 15.69 -5.82 1.32
N TYR A 102 14.79 -4.83 1.25
CA TYR A 102 14.05 -4.34 2.43
C TYR A 102 12.58 -4.03 2.10
N PHE A 103 11.68 -4.62 2.89
CA PHE A 103 10.24 -4.41 2.79
C PHE A 103 9.62 -4.21 4.15
N LEU A 104 8.80 -3.18 4.29
CA LEU A 104 7.94 -3.05 5.46
C LEU A 104 6.81 -4.05 5.34
N MET A 105 6.37 -4.64 6.45
CA MET A 105 5.20 -5.51 6.48
C MET A 105 3.97 -4.86 5.83
N PHE A 106 3.83 -3.54 5.96
CA PHE A 106 2.72 -2.78 5.36
C PHE A 106 2.82 -2.70 3.84
N ASP A 107 4.03 -2.67 3.28
CA ASP A 107 4.24 -2.73 1.83
C ASP A 107 3.82 -4.10 1.31
N LEU A 108 4.21 -5.17 2.00
CA LEU A 108 3.82 -6.54 1.66
C LEU A 108 2.29 -6.70 1.69
N LEU A 109 1.63 -6.15 2.69
CA LEU A 109 0.17 -6.16 2.78
C LEU A 109 -0.48 -5.38 1.63
N GLY A 110 0.04 -4.19 1.32
CA GLY A 110 -0.46 -3.36 0.22
C GLY A 110 -0.35 -4.08 -1.12
N VAL A 111 0.79 -4.70 -1.39
CA VAL A 111 1.00 -5.52 -2.60
C VAL A 111 0.05 -6.72 -2.62
N PHE A 112 -0.10 -7.46 -1.51
CA PHE A 112 -0.99 -8.61 -1.44
C PHE A 112 -2.43 -8.25 -1.83
N LEU A 113 -2.96 -7.16 -1.25
CA LEU A 113 -4.32 -6.69 -1.53
C LEU A 113 -4.45 -6.14 -2.96
N SER A 114 -3.39 -5.54 -3.51
CA SER A 114 -3.37 -5.03 -4.89
C SER A 114 -3.39 -6.12 -5.95
N LEU A 115 -2.98 -7.35 -5.60
CA LEU A 115 -3.06 -8.50 -6.49
C LEU A 115 -4.48 -9.07 -6.59
N CYS A 116 -5.36 -8.73 -5.64
CA CYS A 116 -6.75 -9.14 -5.59
C CYS A 116 -7.66 -8.21 -6.41
N GLY A 117 -8.85 -8.68 -6.77
CA GLY A 117 -9.79 -7.92 -7.61
C GLY A 117 -9.93 -8.51 -9.01
N PRO A 118 -10.57 -7.85 -9.98
CA PRO A 118 -10.81 -6.41 -10.09
C PRO A 118 -11.87 -5.84 -9.13
N ALA A 119 -12.02 -4.52 -9.13
CA ALA A 119 -13.12 -3.82 -8.48
C ALA A 119 -14.46 -4.14 -9.16
N PRO A 120 -15.59 -4.19 -8.41
CA PRO A 120 -16.92 -4.36 -8.99
C PRO A 120 -17.26 -3.27 -10.01
N ALA A 121 -18.13 -3.57 -10.99
CA ALA A 121 -18.49 -2.64 -12.06
C ALA A 121 -19.13 -1.33 -11.56
N ASN A 122 -19.79 -1.34 -10.40
CA ASN A 122 -20.39 -0.18 -9.75
C ASN A 122 -19.47 0.49 -8.71
N ALA A 123 -18.18 0.14 -8.70
CA ALA A 123 -17.19 0.74 -7.81
C ALA A 123 -16.97 2.21 -8.18
N THR A 124 -16.87 3.03 -7.13
CA THR A 124 -16.57 4.45 -7.20
C THR A 124 -15.51 4.78 -6.15
N ALA A 125 -14.97 6.00 -6.25
CA ALA A 125 -14.09 6.58 -5.24
C ALA A 125 -14.68 6.47 -3.82
N ARG A 126 -16.00 6.69 -3.66
CA ARG A 126 -16.68 6.80 -2.36
C ARG A 126 -17.13 5.48 -1.76
N ASN A 127 -17.60 4.54 -2.58
CA ASN A 127 -18.19 3.28 -2.11
C ASN A 127 -17.22 2.07 -2.16
N TYR A 128 -16.08 2.19 -2.84
CA TYR A 128 -15.11 1.10 -2.98
C TYR A 128 -13.69 1.50 -2.62
N HIS A 129 -13.12 2.51 -3.30
CA HIS A 129 -11.71 2.84 -3.12
C HIS A 129 -11.41 3.47 -1.76
N LEU A 130 -12.25 4.41 -1.29
CA LEU A 130 -12.13 5.01 0.04
C LEU A 130 -12.31 3.96 1.16
N PRO A 131 -13.35 3.09 1.15
CA PRO A 131 -13.44 2.01 2.13
C PRO A 131 -12.26 1.03 2.08
N LEU A 132 -11.79 0.66 0.88
CA LEU A 132 -10.68 -0.28 0.73
C LEU A 132 -9.36 0.27 1.30
N VAL A 133 -9.02 1.53 1.02
CA VAL A 133 -7.82 2.16 1.61
C VAL A 133 -7.97 2.34 3.12
N ALA A 134 -9.18 2.57 3.63
CA ALA A 134 -9.43 2.63 5.06
C ALA A 134 -9.28 1.26 5.75
N VAL A 135 -9.77 0.18 5.13
CA VAL A 135 -9.54 -1.21 5.58
C VAL A 135 -8.03 -1.48 5.64
N TYR A 136 -7.31 -1.17 4.57
CA TYR A 136 -5.85 -1.36 4.51
C TYR A 136 -5.12 -0.55 5.61
N ALA A 137 -5.44 0.74 5.78
CA ALA A 137 -4.87 1.59 6.82
C ALA A 137 -5.14 1.02 8.22
N ARG A 138 -6.36 0.53 8.45
CA ARG A 138 -6.77 -0.06 9.72
C ARG A 138 -6.05 -1.37 10.00
N TRP A 139 -5.89 -2.23 8.98
CA TRP A 139 -5.13 -3.48 9.09
C TRP A 139 -3.65 -3.23 9.37
N CYS A 140 -3.04 -2.19 8.78
CA CYS A 140 -1.70 -1.75 9.16
C CYS A 140 -1.63 -1.43 10.66
N GLY A 141 -2.62 -0.73 11.20
CA GLY A 141 -2.75 -0.47 12.63
C GLY A 141 -2.90 -1.74 13.48
N THR A 142 -3.74 -2.68 13.06
CA THR A 142 -3.97 -3.95 13.75
C THR A 142 -2.73 -4.84 13.79
N LEU A 143 -1.91 -4.82 12.72
CA LEU A 143 -0.71 -5.63 12.62
C LEU A 143 0.52 -4.98 13.26
N ALA A 144 0.50 -3.67 13.53
CA ALA A 144 1.65 -2.92 14.01
C ALA A 144 2.17 -3.39 15.39
N ALA A 145 3.50 -3.36 15.56
CA ALA A 145 4.18 -3.79 16.78
C ALA A 145 3.82 -2.97 18.03
N SER A 146 3.55 -1.68 17.86
CA SER A 146 3.17 -0.79 18.94
C SER A 146 2.42 0.44 18.43
N LYS A 147 1.73 1.11 19.35
CA LYS A 147 1.02 2.36 19.07
C LYS A 147 2.01 3.40 18.53
N GLY A 148 1.70 4.00 17.39
CA GLY A 148 2.57 4.99 16.73
C GLY A 148 3.63 4.39 15.80
N LYS A 149 3.70 3.06 15.65
CA LYS A 149 4.53 2.37 14.64
C LYS A 149 3.72 1.94 13.43
N THR A 150 2.83 2.82 12.97
CA THR A 150 1.99 2.63 11.78
C THR A 150 2.41 3.60 10.69
N PRO A 151 2.05 3.36 9.42
CA PRO A 151 2.18 4.39 8.40
C PRO A 151 1.42 5.66 8.81
N THR A 152 1.92 6.82 8.38
CA THR A 152 1.22 8.11 8.54
C THR A 152 0.18 8.30 7.44
N VAL A 153 0.50 7.85 6.23
CA VAL A 153 -0.34 7.94 5.04
C VAL A 153 -0.57 6.54 4.48
N ALA A 154 -1.82 6.26 4.13
CA ALA A 154 -2.19 5.13 3.27
C ALA A 154 -2.78 5.68 1.99
N GLN A 155 -2.56 4.99 0.88
CA GLN A 155 -2.93 5.47 -0.44
C GLN A 155 -3.45 4.34 -1.29
N ILE A 156 -4.40 4.68 -2.17
CA ILE A 156 -4.90 3.80 -3.22
C ILE A 156 -4.90 4.55 -4.55
N THR A 157 -4.30 3.94 -5.57
CA THR A 157 -4.41 4.39 -6.97
C THR A 157 -5.14 3.32 -7.75
N TRP A 158 -5.99 3.69 -8.70
CA TRP A 158 -6.70 2.75 -9.55
C TRP A 158 -6.80 3.22 -10.99
N GLY A 159 -7.13 2.27 -11.86
CA GLY A 159 -7.53 2.54 -13.24
C GLY A 159 -7.82 1.25 -13.99
N VAL A 160 -8.11 1.40 -15.28
CA VAL A 160 -8.61 0.30 -16.12
C VAL A 160 -7.44 -0.42 -16.79
N VAL A 161 -7.40 -1.74 -16.62
CA VAL A 161 -6.46 -2.67 -17.25
C VAL A 161 -7.28 -3.80 -17.86
N GLY A 162 -7.12 -4.05 -19.16
CA GLY A 162 -7.86 -5.12 -19.85
C GLY A 162 -9.39 -5.00 -19.71
N GLY A 163 -9.93 -3.78 -19.62
CA GLY A 163 -11.36 -3.52 -19.46
C GLY A 163 -11.89 -3.62 -18.02
N ALA A 164 -11.05 -3.93 -17.03
CA ALA A 164 -11.44 -4.03 -15.63
C ALA A 164 -10.70 -3.01 -14.74
N THR A 165 -11.35 -2.51 -13.70
CA THR A 165 -10.74 -1.55 -12.77
C THR A 165 -9.89 -2.29 -11.73
N HIS A 166 -8.59 -2.02 -11.69
CA HIS A 166 -7.67 -2.56 -10.69
C HIS A 166 -7.19 -1.47 -9.75
N SER A 167 -7.02 -1.82 -8.47
CA SER A 167 -6.58 -0.90 -7.42
C SER A 167 -5.24 -1.34 -6.84
N PHE A 168 -4.41 -0.35 -6.51
CA PHE A 168 -3.04 -0.52 -6.04
C PHE A 168 -2.87 0.28 -4.76
N LEU A 169 -2.51 -0.41 -3.69
CA LEU A 169 -2.39 0.13 -2.34
C LEU A 169 -0.92 0.35 -1.98
N GLY A 170 -0.67 1.39 -1.21
CA GLY A 170 0.64 1.66 -0.63
C GLY A 170 0.56 2.53 0.61
N ALA A 171 1.66 2.58 1.35
CA ALA A 171 1.73 3.33 2.60
C ALA A 171 3.09 4.01 2.77
N SER A 172 3.09 5.10 3.54
CA SER A 172 4.30 5.88 3.84
C SER A 172 5.30 5.03 4.63
N ALA A 173 6.59 5.28 4.44
CA ALA A 173 7.66 4.53 5.09
C ALA A 173 7.76 4.81 6.60
N GLN A 174 7.04 4.02 7.40
CA GLN A 174 7.06 4.04 8.87
C GLN A 174 6.83 2.65 9.45
N GLY A 175 6.87 2.52 10.78
CA GLY A 175 6.64 1.27 11.50
C GLY A 175 7.88 0.47 11.85
N TYR A 176 9.05 1.08 11.71
CA TYR A 176 10.31 0.59 12.24
C TYR A 176 10.66 1.31 13.54
N ASP A 177 11.54 0.70 14.34
CA ASP A 177 12.08 1.38 15.50
C ASP A 177 13.18 2.36 15.12
N ASN A 178 13.34 3.45 15.87
CA ASN A 178 14.31 4.52 15.60
C ASN A 178 15.76 4.13 15.99
N GLY A 179 15.97 2.89 16.43
CA GLY A 179 17.30 2.38 16.78
C GLY A 179 18.14 2.04 15.56
N GLY A 180 19.42 2.42 15.58
CA GLY A 180 20.40 2.10 14.53
C GLY A 180 20.17 2.85 13.21
N ASN A 181 20.81 2.40 12.14
CA ASN A 181 20.73 3.03 10.81
C ASN A 181 19.54 2.54 9.95
N TRP A 182 18.62 1.76 10.53
CA TRP A 182 17.51 1.14 9.82
C TRP A 182 16.55 2.13 9.14
N PRO A 183 16.16 3.26 9.78
CA PRO A 183 15.34 4.27 9.12
C PRO A 183 15.93 4.73 7.79
N ASN A 184 17.23 5.00 7.75
CA ASN A 184 17.91 5.49 6.55
C ASN A 184 18.00 4.40 5.48
N LEU A 185 18.32 3.15 5.86
CA LEU A 185 18.36 2.03 4.92
C LEU A 185 17.01 1.80 4.24
N VAL A 186 15.91 1.79 5.00
CA VAL A 186 14.56 1.64 4.43
C VAL A 186 14.24 2.80 3.49
N LYS A 187 14.50 4.04 3.92
CA LYS A 187 14.24 5.23 3.11
C LYS A 187 15.03 5.22 1.81
N GLN A 188 16.32 4.88 1.87
CA GLN A 188 17.22 4.78 0.73
C GLN A 188 16.79 3.67 -0.22
N THR A 189 16.43 2.49 0.30
CA THR A 189 15.97 1.37 -0.52
C THR A 189 14.68 1.72 -1.27
N ARG A 190 13.72 2.37 -0.61
CA ARG A 190 12.50 2.80 -1.29
C ARG A 190 12.74 3.90 -2.33
N PHE A 191 13.69 4.80 -2.07
CA PHE A 191 14.15 5.74 -3.10
C PHE A 191 14.74 5.00 -4.30
N ASN A 192 15.61 4.01 -4.07
CA ASN A 192 16.21 3.22 -5.13
C ASN A 192 15.15 2.53 -5.99
N TYR A 193 14.02 2.12 -5.43
CA TYR A 193 12.91 1.57 -6.21
C TYR A 193 12.34 2.60 -7.18
N VAL A 194 12.05 3.81 -6.71
CA VAL A 194 11.52 4.90 -7.55
C VAL A 194 12.55 5.29 -8.62
N ASN A 195 13.81 5.45 -8.24
CA ASN A 195 14.89 5.81 -9.16
C ASN A 195 15.15 4.70 -10.21
N GLY A 196 15.46 3.48 -9.77
CA GLY A 196 15.72 2.33 -10.64
C GLY A 196 14.49 1.86 -11.42
N GLY A 197 13.29 2.24 -10.98
CA GLY A 197 12.03 2.01 -11.68
C GLY A 197 11.76 3.00 -12.82
N GLY A 198 12.61 4.00 -13.02
CA GLY A 198 12.48 5.00 -14.09
C GLY A 198 11.41 6.07 -13.83
N LEU A 199 11.01 6.28 -12.57
CA LEU A 199 10.04 7.32 -12.20
C LEU A 199 10.67 8.70 -12.07
N LEU A 200 11.96 8.77 -11.76
CA LEU A 200 12.67 10.03 -11.54
C LEU A 200 13.28 10.54 -12.84
N HIS A 201 13.07 11.82 -13.09
CA HIS A 201 13.62 12.56 -14.23
C HIS A 201 14.51 13.70 -13.70
N PRO A 202 15.52 14.16 -14.46
CA PRO A 202 16.33 15.31 -14.05
C PRO A 202 15.46 16.51 -13.63
N PRO A 203 15.81 17.23 -12.55
CA PRO A 203 17.07 17.13 -11.80
C PRO A 203 17.10 16.04 -10.70
N TRP A 204 16.01 15.29 -10.50
CA TRP A 204 15.78 14.44 -9.33
C TRP A 204 16.52 13.10 -9.36
N GLY A 205 17.86 13.10 -9.39
CA GLY A 205 18.66 11.86 -9.47
C GLY A 205 19.22 11.35 -8.14
N ALA A 206 19.19 12.18 -7.09
CA ALA A 206 19.89 11.92 -5.84
C ALA A 206 18.94 11.71 -4.65
N PHE A 207 19.33 10.86 -3.70
CA PHE A 207 18.49 10.53 -2.54
C PHE A 207 18.09 11.75 -1.70
N ASN A 208 19.02 12.69 -1.51
CA ASN A 208 18.81 13.90 -0.73
C ASN A 208 18.19 15.03 -1.56
N ASP A 209 17.63 14.72 -2.74
CA ASP A 209 17.12 15.70 -3.67
C ASP A 209 15.66 15.41 -4.02
N SER A 210 14.76 16.32 -3.64
CA SER A 210 13.34 16.23 -3.97
C SER A 210 12.63 17.58 -3.73
N PRO A 211 11.48 17.83 -4.39
CA PRO A 211 10.68 19.03 -4.14
C PRO A 211 10.41 19.31 -2.66
N LYS A 212 10.07 18.27 -1.86
CA LYS A 212 9.84 18.42 -0.42
C LYS A 212 11.09 18.77 0.38
N ILE A 213 12.26 18.28 -0.02
CA ILE A 213 13.53 18.64 0.64
C ILE A 213 13.92 20.08 0.29
N HIS A 214 13.68 20.52 -0.94
CA HIS A 214 13.92 21.91 -1.33
C HIS A 214 12.98 22.88 -0.60
N ALA A 215 11.72 22.49 -0.43
CA ALA A 215 10.72 23.31 0.26
C ALA A 215 10.93 23.34 1.79
N ASP A 216 11.18 22.19 2.42
CA ASP A 216 11.14 22.05 3.89
C ASP A 216 12.52 21.77 4.52
N GLY A 217 13.60 21.74 3.72
CA GLY A 217 14.95 21.43 4.19
C GLY A 217 15.03 20.03 4.82
N ALA A 218 15.66 19.95 6.01
CA ALA A 218 15.87 18.70 6.74
C ALA A 218 14.56 18.03 7.22
N ALA A 219 13.44 18.77 7.28
CA ALA A 219 12.13 18.21 7.59
C ALA A 219 11.42 17.62 6.36
N GLY A 220 11.97 17.84 5.16
CA GLY A 220 11.44 17.35 3.90
C GLY A 220 11.43 15.82 3.81
N THR A 221 10.50 15.31 3.02
CA THR A 221 10.40 13.87 2.74
C THR A 221 11.18 13.54 1.47
N HIS A 222 11.95 12.46 1.46
CA HIS A 222 12.63 11.96 0.25
C HIS A 222 11.65 11.27 -0.70
N PHE A 223 11.96 11.21 -2.00
CA PHE A 223 11.22 10.35 -2.93
C PHE A 223 11.17 8.90 -2.42
N GLY A 224 10.08 8.20 -2.73
CA GLY A 224 9.86 6.81 -2.31
C GLY A 224 9.44 6.62 -0.84
N ASN A 225 9.24 7.70 -0.07
CA ASN A 225 8.84 7.58 1.34
C ASN A 225 7.37 7.94 1.63
N CYS A 226 6.64 8.38 0.60
CA CYS A 226 5.21 8.61 0.62
C CYS A 226 4.41 7.31 0.32
N GLY A 227 3.09 7.36 0.51
CA GLY A 227 2.20 6.20 0.32
C GLY A 227 2.15 5.67 -1.10
N GLU A 228 2.45 6.53 -2.06
CA GLU A 228 2.32 6.35 -3.49
C GLU A 228 3.46 5.54 -4.11
N THR A 229 4.51 5.24 -3.34
CA THR A 229 5.75 4.60 -3.84
C THR A 229 5.49 3.37 -4.70
N TYR A 230 4.81 2.37 -4.15
CA TYR A 230 4.51 1.12 -4.86
C TYR A 230 3.40 1.27 -5.90
N PRO A 231 2.28 1.95 -5.61
CA PRO A 231 1.26 2.24 -6.62
C PRO A 231 1.82 2.91 -7.88
N PHE A 232 2.72 3.89 -7.74
CA PHE A 232 3.31 4.60 -8.87
C PHE A 232 4.33 3.78 -9.64
N LEU A 233 5.14 2.97 -8.95
CA LEU A 233 6.04 2.02 -9.63
C LEU A 233 5.29 1.08 -10.56
N TYR A 234 4.08 0.69 -10.19
CA TYR A 234 3.28 -0.15 -11.06
C TYR A 234 2.61 0.64 -12.18
N ILE A 235 1.82 1.66 -11.80
CA ILE A 235 0.88 2.32 -12.71
C ILE A 235 1.59 3.27 -13.67
N LEU A 236 2.63 3.97 -13.20
CA LEU A 236 3.26 5.04 -13.96
C LEU A 236 4.51 4.58 -14.72
N THR A 237 5.04 3.38 -14.48
CA THR A 237 6.22 2.90 -15.25
C THR A 237 6.06 1.50 -15.83
N GLN A 238 5.55 0.54 -15.08
CA GLN A 238 5.69 -0.87 -15.46
C GLN A 238 4.50 -1.47 -16.21
N ASN A 239 3.33 -0.85 -16.14
CA ASN A 239 2.15 -1.35 -16.85
C ASN A 239 1.89 -0.56 -18.15
N SER A 240 2.39 -1.08 -19.27
CA SER A 240 2.16 -0.48 -20.60
C SER A 240 0.70 -0.53 -21.05
N THR A 241 -0.12 -1.41 -20.47
CA THR A 241 -1.55 -1.51 -20.77
C THR A 241 -2.39 -0.52 -19.95
N PHE A 242 -1.78 0.17 -18.99
CA PHE A 242 -2.43 1.18 -18.17
C PHE A 242 -2.28 2.55 -18.81
N THR A 243 -3.40 3.25 -19.03
CA THR A 243 -3.37 4.64 -19.50
C THR A 243 -3.09 5.59 -18.33
N ARG A 244 -1.84 6.05 -18.22
CA ARG A 244 -1.35 6.85 -17.07
C ARG A 244 -2.19 8.10 -16.80
N GLY A 245 -2.62 8.80 -17.84
CA GLY A 245 -3.49 9.99 -17.73
C GLY A 245 -4.87 9.73 -17.12
N ASN A 246 -5.30 8.47 -17.09
CA ASN A 246 -6.57 8.02 -16.50
C ASN A 246 -6.40 7.44 -15.09
N ALA A 247 -5.17 7.40 -14.56
CA ALA A 247 -4.94 7.02 -13.17
C ALA A 247 -5.72 7.96 -12.26
N GLN A 248 -6.42 7.39 -11.28
CA GLN A 248 -7.11 8.11 -10.22
C GLN A 248 -6.57 7.63 -8.88
N GLY A 249 -6.61 8.47 -7.85
CA GLY A 249 -6.11 8.06 -6.55
C GLY A 249 -6.68 8.85 -5.38
N ILE A 250 -6.58 8.26 -4.19
CA ILE A 250 -6.91 8.87 -2.91
C ILE A 250 -5.80 8.54 -1.92
N ALA A 251 -5.27 9.55 -1.25
CA ALA A 251 -4.42 9.40 -0.08
C ALA A 251 -5.20 9.77 1.19
N VAL A 252 -4.97 9.06 2.30
CA VAL A 252 -5.64 9.32 3.59
C VAL A 252 -4.65 9.32 4.75
N LYS A 253 -4.93 10.16 5.75
CA LYS A 253 -4.25 10.14 7.06
C LYS A 253 -4.67 8.89 7.82
N VAL A 254 -3.73 7.97 8.08
CA VAL A 254 -4.00 6.71 8.80
C VAL A 254 -4.61 6.96 10.17
N ALA A 255 -4.17 8.01 10.88
CA ALA A 255 -4.71 8.39 12.18
C ALA A 255 -6.20 8.77 12.17
N LYS A 256 -6.77 9.08 10.99
CA LYS A 256 -8.21 9.32 10.82
C LYS A 256 -8.98 8.05 10.46
N CYS A 257 -8.29 7.04 9.94
CA CYS A 257 -8.84 5.71 9.63
C CYS A 257 -8.82 4.75 10.82
N THR A 258 -8.50 5.23 12.03
CA THR A 258 -8.64 4.45 13.26
C THR A 258 -9.94 4.84 13.96
N PRO A 259 -10.85 3.89 14.24
CA PRO A 259 -12.13 4.20 14.86
C PRO A 259 -11.92 4.67 16.31
N ARG A 260 -12.79 5.58 16.77
CA ARG A 260 -12.78 6.09 18.16
C ARG A 260 -13.15 5.01 19.17
N THR A 261 -14.03 4.10 18.77
CA THR A 261 -14.41 2.90 19.49
C THR A 261 -13.89 1.69 18.74
N PRO A 262 -13.15 0.79 19.40
CA PRO A 262 -12.80 -0.49 18.78
C PRO A 262 -14.10 -1.21 18.35
N GLN A 263 -14.04 -2.04 17.31
CA GLN A 263 -15.17 -2.82 16.78
C GLN A 263 -16.31 -2.09 16.04
N THR A 264 -16.31 -0.77 15.86
CA THR A 264 -17.34 -0.12 15.01
C THR A 264 -17.08 -0.40 13.51
N PRO A 265 -17.98 -1.10 12.78
CA PRO A 265 -17.81 -1.38 11.36
C PRO A 265 -17.73 -0.10 10.51
N TYR A 266 -17.19 -0.20 9.30
CA TYR A 266 -17.24 0.91 8.36
C TYR A 266 -18.67 1.05 7.82
N ASP A 267 -19.27 2.21 8.01
CA ASP A 267 -20.59 2.54 7.46
C ASP A 267 -20.56 3.81 6.58
N ALA A 268 -21.71 4.18 6.02
CA ALA A 268 -21.81 5.34 5.13
C ALA A 268 -21.53 6.68 5.84
N ALA A 269 -21.87 6.80 7.13
CA ALA A 269 -21.66 8.02 7.90
C ALA A 269 -20.16 8.24 8.19
N PHE A 270 -19.46 7.17 8.58
CA PHE A 270 -18.03 7.17 8.74
C PHE A 270 -17.32 7.39 7.40
N GLY A 271 -17.79 6.79 6.31
CA GLY A 271 -17.26 7.03 4.97
C GLY A 271 -17.36 8.49 4.55
N SER A 272 -18.49 9.15 4.80
CA SER A 272 -18.64 10.60 4.57
C SER A 272 -17.67 11.41 5.44
N THR A 273 -17.53 11.06 6.72
CA THR A 273 -16.60 11.74 7.63
C THR A 273 -15.14 11.61 7.17
N LEU A 274 -14.73 10.41 6.72
CA LEU A 274 -13.40 10.18 6.19
C LEU A 274 -13.16 10.96 4.90
N TRP A 275 -14.16 11.03 4.04
CA TRP A 275 -14.10 11.82 2.82
C TRP A 275 -13.78 13.29 3.14
N ASP A 276 -14.42 13.87 4.13
CA ASP A 276 -14.24 15.29 4.42
C ASP A 276 -12.98 15.58 5.26
N THR A 277 -12.50 14.62 6.06
CA THR A 277 -11.49 14.90 7.10
C THR A 277 -10.18 14.13 7.01
N ALA A 278 -10.15 13.02 6.27
CA ALA A 278 -8.98 12.14 6.21
C ALA A 278 -8.18 12.28 4.92
N ARG A 279 -8.82 12.67 3.82
CA ARG A 279 -8.19 12.75 2.50
C ARG A 279 -7.09 13.81 2.46
N MET A 280 -6.10 13.57 1.61
CA MET A 280 -4.90 14.39 1.47
C MET A 280 -4.62 14.65 0.00
N HIS A 281 -4.15 15.86 -0.30
CA HIS A 281 -3.48 16.12 -1.56
C HIS A 281 -2.22 15.24 -1.70
N PRO A 282 -1.85 14.86 -2.93
CA PRO A 282 -0.49 14.45 -3.22
C PRO A 282 0.48 15.51 -2.69
N CYS A 283 1.49 15.09 -1.93
CA CYS A 283 2.58 16.01 -1.54
C CYS A 283 3.41 16.41 -2.77
N ASP A 284 4.25 17.43 -2.65
CA ASP A 284 5.02 17.98 -3.78
C ASP A 284 5.84 16.91 -4.52
N ASN A 285 6.42 15.94 -3.81
CA ASN A 285 7.10 14.80 -4.44
C ASN A 285 6.14 13.95 -5.29
N CYS A 286 4.96 13.62 -4.75
CA CYS A 286 3.98 12.80 -5.46
C CYS A 286 3.37 13.56 -6.64
N ALA A 287 3.12 14.86 -6.47
CA ALA A 287 2.65 15.73 -7.54
C ALA A 287 3.66 15.78 -8.70
N GLU A 288 4.95 15.92 -8.39
CA GLU A 288 6.03 15.84 -9.37
C GLU A 288 6.00 14.51 -10.13
N LEU A 289 5.99 13.38 -9.40
CA LEU A 289 5.94 12.04 -10.02
C LEU A 289 4.74 11.84 -10.94
N ILE A 290 3.57 12.35 -10.56
CA ILE A 290 2.35 12.29 -11.39
C ILE A 290 2.57 13.07 -12.67
N ASN A 291 3.02 14.32 -12.57
CA ASN A 291 3.15 15.23 -13.70
C ASN A 291 4.22 14.75 -14.69
N THR A 292 5.41 14.40 -14.21
CA THR A 292 6.54 14.02 -15.07
C THR A 292 6.34 12.68 -15.78
N ASN A 293 5.47 11.81 -15.25
CA ASN A 293 5.23 10.49 -15.81
C ASN A 293 3.91 10.38 -16.59
N GLY A 294 3.29 11.51 -16.94
CA GLY A 294 2.11 11.57 -17.81
C GLY A 294 0.79 11.21 -17.12
N GLY A 295 0.74 11.33 -15.79
CA GLY A 295 -0.49 11.30 -15.01
C GLY A 295 -1.17 12.67 -14.96
N THR A 296 -2.40 12.70 -14.45
CA THR A 296 -3.19 13.94 -14.31
C THR A 296 -3.41 14.24 -12.83
N LEU A 297 -2.78 15.28 -12.30
CA LEU A 297 -2.86 15.61 -10.86
C LEU A 297 -4.30 15.78 -10.35
N ALA A 298 -5.19 16.36 -11.17
CA ALA A 298 -6.60 16.55 -10.84
C ALA A 298 -7.39 15.24 -10.60
N ASN A 299 -6.89 14.11 -11.08
CA ASN A 299 -7.50 12.80 -10.84
C ASN A 299 -7.17 12.22 -9.45
N PHE A 300 -6.25 12.84 -8.72
CA PHE A 300 -5.87 12.44 -7.37
C PHE A 300 -6.64 13.32 -6.38
N GLN A 301 -7.66 12.72 -5.78
CA GLN A 301 -8.74 13.44 -5.14
C GLN A 301 -8.36 13.99 -3.76
N LEU A 302 -8.78 15.24 -3.58
CA LEU A 302 -8.94 15.94 -2.30
C LEU A 302 -10.20 15.54 -1.60
#